data_AF-A0A9W9TBT0-F1
#
_entry.id   AF-A0A9W9TBT0-F1
#
_cell.length_a   1.000
_cell.length_b   1.000
_cell.length_c   1.000
_cell.angle_alpha   90.00
_cell.angle_beta   90.00
_cell.angle_gamma   90.00
#
_symmetry.space_group_name_H-M   'P 1'
#
loop_
_entity.id
_entity.type
_entity.pdbx_description
1 polymer ?
#
loop_
_entity_poly.entity_id
_entity_poly.type
_entity_poly.pdbx_seq_one_letter_code
_entity_poly.pdbx_strand_id
1 'polypeptide(L)'
;MSSGIATAKLAEEKPRNTSYGPTISIVSGVPSQVWRGEPIAITVKVVFSNSEKIHPDTHFALNISLRDSQDHKYVNGLHGPLTTCLESFMNDIGQSTGVFKSIAIHKVGCFRLRVLLAASSWSQTTVKARADSDVIEVIECKNVVRPTLPLF
;
A
#
# COMPACT_ATOMS: atom_id res chain seq x y z
N MET A 1 -50.47 23.85 -24.39
CA MET A 1 -50.29 22.69 -23.49
C MET A 1 -48.78 22.49 -23.34
N SER A 2 -48.17 23.08 -22.31
CA SER A 2 -46.71 23.11 -22.13
C SER A 2 -46.24 21.87 -21.38
N SER A 3 -45.30 21.12 -21.97
CA SER A 3 -44.64 19.98 -21.35
C SER A 3 -43.60 20.43 -20.32
N GLY A 4 -43.83 20.13 -19.05
CA GLY A 4 -42.84 20.31 -17.99
C GLY A 4 -41.80 19.20 -18.04
N ILE A 5 -40.56 19.55 -18.37
CA ILE A 5 -39.40 18.66 -18.24
C ILE A 5 -38.99 18.70 -16.77
N ALA A 6 -39.24 17.61 -16.04
CA ALA A 6 -38.77 17.42 -14.68
C ALA A 6 -37.25 17.13 -14.71
N THR A 7 -36.45 18.14 -14.38
CA THR A 7 -35.00 17.98 -14.16
C THR A 7 -34.78 17.13 -12.91
N ALA A 8 -34.37 15.87 -13.10
CA ALA A 8 -33.92 15.01 -12.01
C ALA A 8 -32.69 15.65 -11.35
N LYS A 9 -32.81 16.07 -10.09
CA LYS A 9 -31.67 16.43 -9.25
C LYS A 9 -30.82 15.17 -9.06
N LEU A 10 -29.61 15.16 -9.64
CA LEU A 10 -28.53 14.28 -9.22
C LEU A 10 -28.38 14.46 -7.71
N ALA A 11 -28.71 13.42 -6.96
CA ALA A 11 -28.36 13.35 -5.55
C ALA A 11 -26.84 13.39 -5.47
N GLU A 12 -26.30 14.50 -4.98
CA GLU A 12 -24.93 14.55 -4.49
C GLU A 12 -24.81 13.44 -3.44
N GLU A 13 -24.08 12.40 -3.79
CA GLU A 13 -23.73 11.32 -2.89
C GLU A 13 -22.81 11.93 -1.81
N LYS A 14 -23.44 12.39 -0.72
CA LYS A 14 -22.78 12.86 0.48
C LYS A 14 -21.76 11.79 0.89
N PRO A 15 -20.45 12.09 0.95
CA PRO A 15 -19.47 11.11 1.40
C PRO A 15 -19.80 10.71 2.84
N ARG A 16 -20.41 9.53 3.01
CA ARG A 16 -20.63 8.90 4.31
C ARG A 16 -19.32 8.28 4.75
N ASN A 17 -18.55 9.02 5.55
CA ASN A 17 -17.88 8.58 6.77
C ASN A 17 -16.69 9.50 7.05
N THR A 18 -16.86 10.44 7.99
CA THR A 18 -15.75 10.91 8.80
C THR A 18 -15.34 9.75 9.71
N SER A 19 -14.43 8.89 9.24
CA SER A 19 -14.01 7.69 9.98
C SER A 19 -13.08 8.07 11.13
N TYR A 20 -13.52 7.84 12.37
CA TYR A 20 -12.65 7.81 13.56
C TYR A 20 -11.85 6.48 13.63
N GLY A 21 -11.21 6.08 12.53
CA GLY A 21 -10.39 4.87 12.44
C GLY A 21 -8.90 5.20 12.30
N PRO A 22 -8.01 4.19 12.27
CA PRO A 22 -6.59 4.45 12.12
C PRO A 22 -6.32 4.97 10.71
N THR A 23 -5.34 5.86 10.61
CA THR A 23 -4.84 6.34 9.32
C THR A 23 -3.51 5.69 9.01
N ILE A 24 -3.23 5.50 7.73
CA ILE A 24 -2.00 4.88 7.24
C ILE A 24 -1.47 5.71 6.08
N SER A 25 -0.15 5.88 6.04
CA SER A 25 0.54 6.51 4.92
C SER A 25 1.88 5.83 4.67
N ILE A 26 2.30 5.80 3.42
CA ILE A 26 3.65 5.37 3.04
C ILE A 26 4.53 6.62 3.14
N VAL A 27 5.51 6.61 4.02
CA VAL A 27 6.26 7.82 4.40
C VAL A 27 7.65 7.91 3.78
N SER A 28 8.22 6.78 3.35
CA SER A 28 9.50 6.79 2.65
C SER A 28 9.74 5.51 1.86
N GLY A 29 10.69 5.58 0.93
CA GLY A 29 11.28 4.41 0.28
C GLY A 29 10.56 3.91 -0.96
N VAL A 30 9.53 4.61 -1.45
CA VAL A 30 8.93 4.29 -2.76
C VAL A 30 9.67 5.08 -3.85
N PRO A 31 10.55 4.43 -4.63
CA PRO A 31 11.19 5.07 -5.76
C PRO A 31 10.19 5.31 -6.90
N SER A 32 10.40 6.39 -7.67
CA SER A 32 9.61 6.65 -8.88
C SER A 32 9.94 5.69 -10.03
N GLN A 33 11.15 5.10 -10.01
CA GLN A 33 11.62 4.16 -11.02
C GLN A 33 12.57 3.12 -10.38
N VAL A 34 12.46 1.85 -10.80
CA VAL A 34 13.32 0.73 -10.34
C VAL A 34 13.61 -0.26 -11.44
N TRP A 35 14.71 -0.98 -11.28
CA TRP A 35 14.99 -2.14 -12.13
C TRP A 35 14.14 -3.34 -11.72
N ARG A 36 13.75 -4.14 -12.70
CA ARG A 36 13.02 -5.39 -12.48
C ARG A 36 13.80 -6.30 -11.53
N GLY A 37 13.18 -6.66 -10.41
CA GLY A 37 13.79 -7.53 -9.39
C GLY A 37 14.76 -6.81 -8.44
N GLU A 38 14.94 -5.50 -8.58
CA GLU A 38 15.70 -4.71 -7.62
C GLU A 38 14.99 -4.70 -6.25
N PRO A 39 15.70 -5.00 -5.14
CA PRO A 39 15.15 -4.90 -3.81
C PRO A 39 14.85 -3.45 -3.41
N ILE A 40 13.65 -3.22 -2.92
CA ILE A 40 13.15 -1.94 -2.42
C ILE A 40 12.80 -2.12 -0.94
N ALA A 41 13.13 -1.10 -0.14
CA ALA A 41 12.66 -0.99 1.24
C ALA A 41 11.64 0.14 1.35
N ILE A 42 10.50 -0.12 1.97
CA ILE A 42 9.47 0.91 2.21
C ILE A 42 9.14 0.99 3.71
N THR A 43 8.89 2.21 4.17
CA THR A 43 8.43 2.49 5.53
C THR A 43 7.01 3.04 5.50
N VAL A 44 6.18 2.46 6.34
CA VAL A 44 4.77 2.79 6.48
C VAL A 44 4.53 3.34 7.86
N LYS A 45 3.84 4.47 7.95
CA LYS A 45 3.39 5.07 9.19
C LYS A 45 1.92 4.76 9.41
N VAL A 46 1.59 4.38 10.64
CA VAL A 46 0.22 4.19 11.11
C VAL A 46 -0.02 5.16 12.27
N VAL A 47 -1.15 5.85 12.24
CA VAL A 47 -1.58 6.74 13.31
C VAL A 47 -2.95 6.29 13.79
N PHE A 48 -3.01 5.87 15.04
CA PHE A 48 -4.25 5.51 15.71
C PHE A 48 -4.89 6.76 16.31
N SER A 49 -6.20 6.86 16.23
CA SER A 49 -6.92 7.97 16.88
C SER A 49 -6.91 7.76 18.39
N ASN A 50 -6.67 8.82 19.19
CA ASN A 50 -6.68 8.73 20.66
C ASN A 50 -8.02 8.24 21.25
N SER A 51 -9.12 8.33 20.48
CA SER A 51 -10.44 7.84 20.87
C SER A 51 -10.66 6.35 20.57
N GLU A 52 -9.76 5.71 19.82
CA GLU A 52 -9.93 4.33 19.37
C GLU A 52 -9.47 3.37 20.47
N LYS A 53 -10.43 2.79 21.19
CA LYS A 53 -10.16 1.72 22.16
C LYS A 53 -9.76 0.45 21.40
N ILE A 54 -8.46 0.25 21.27
CA ILE A 54 -7.90 -1.00 20.74
C ILE A 54 -8.06 -2.08 21.80
N HIS A 55 -8.75 -3.18 21.45
CA HIS A 55 -8.86 -4.32 22.35
C HIS A 55 -7.46 -4.94 22.57
N PRO A 56 -7.07 -5.31 23.81
CA PRO A 56 -5.71 -5.77 24.12
C PRO A 56 -5.26 -6.99 23.29
N ASP A 57 -6.20 -7.88 22.94
CA ASP A 57 -5.91 -9.06 22.11
C ASP A 57 -5.88 -8.76 20.59
N THR A 58 -5.90 -7.49 20.19
CA THR A 58 -5.83 -7.11 18.78
C THR A 58 -4.38 -7.06 18.33
N HIS A 59 -4.04 -7.89 17.36
CA HIS A 59 -2.75 -7.84 16.69
C HIS A 59 -2.87 -7.09 15.36
N PHE A 60 -1.94 -6.17 15.09
CA PHE A 60 -1.91 -5.44 13.83
C PHE A 60 -0.79 -5.95 12.92
N ALA A 61 -1.12 -6.05 11.63
CA ALA A 61 -0.15 -6.38 10.60
C ALA A 61 -0.42 -5.52 9.36
N LEU A 62 0.66 -5.20 8.66
CA LEU A 62 0.60 -4.57 7.35
C LEU A 62 0.76 -5.64 6.28
N ASN A 63 -0.08 -5.56 5.24
CA ASN A 63 0.09 -6.34 4.03
C ASN A 63 0.32 -5.40 2.86
N ILE A 64 1.22 -5.79 1.95
CA ILE A 64 1.49 -5.05 0.72
C ILE A 64 1.11 -5.86 -0.51
N SER A 65 0.60 -5.17 -1.52
CA SER A 65 0.23 -5.76 -2.81
C SER A 65 0.56 -4.80 -3.95
N LEU A 66 0.79 -5.36 -5.14
CA LEU A 66 1.00 -4.58 -6.36
C LEU A 66 -0.32 -4.31 -7.06
N ARG A 67 -0.47 -3.09 -7.56
CA ARG A 67 -1.63 -2.64 -8.31
C ARG A 67 -1.20 -2.04 -9.64
N ASP A 68 -2.00 -2.29 -10.66
CA ASP A 68 -1.85 -1.58 -11.93
C ASP A 68 -2.07 -0.08 -11.71
N SER A 69 -1.27 0.77 -12.37
CA SER A 69 -1.33 2.22 -12.15
C SER A 69 -2.60 2.87 -12.73
N GLN A 70 -3.25 2.25 -13.72
CA GLN A 70 -4.40 2.79 -14.44
C GLN A 70 -5.71 2.32 -13.79
N ASP A 71 -5.89 1.01 -13.65
CA ASP A 71 -7.17 0.43 -13.23
C ASP A 71 -7.20 -0.08 -11.78
N HIS A 72 -6.08 0.07 -11.06
CA HIS A 72 -5.89 -0.36 -9.67
C HIS A 72 -6.18 -1.85 -9.43
N LYS A 73 -6.23 -2.69 -10.47
CA LYS A 73 -6.40 -4.14 -10.32
C LYS A 73 -5.18 -4.76 -9.67
N TYR A 74 -5.41 -5.89 -9.01
CA TYR A 74 -4.32 -6.70 -8.47
C TYR A 74 -3.41 -7.17 -9.61
N VAL A 75 -2.10 -7.07 -9.39
CA VAL A 75 -1.09 -7.58 -10.30
C VAL A 75 -0.22 -8.58 -9.55
N ASN A 76 -0.07 -9.78 -10.12
CA ASN A 76 0.95 -10.72 -9.67
C ASN A 76 2.32 -10.27 -10.19
N GLY A 77 3.34 -10.22 -9.32
CA GLY A 77 4.68 -9.72 -9.67
C GLY A 77 5.44 -9.04 -8.54
N LEU A 78 4.87 -8.93 -7.34
CA LEU A 78 5.58 -8.48 -6.14
C LEU A 78 6.10 -9.68 -5.36
N HIS A 79 7.39 -9.66 -5.05
CA HIS A 79 8.11 -10.75 -4.36
C HIS A 79 8.75 -10.23 -3.07
N GLY A 80 9.08 -11.17 -2.17
CA GLY A 80 9.67 -10.89 -0.86
C GLY A 80 8.68 -11.04 0.30
N PRO A 81 9.01 -10.56 1.51
CA PRO A 81 8.10 -10.57 2.66
C PRO A 81 6.96 -9.56 2.44
N LEU A 82 5.77 -10.06 2.10
CA LEU A 82 4.60 -9.21 1.76
C LEU A 82 3.72 -8.86 2.98
N THR A 83 4.11 -9.32 4.17
CA THR A 83 3.46 -9.03 5.44
C THR A 83 4.52 -8.62 6.44
N THR A 84 4.24 -7.58 7.24
CA THR A 84 5.12 -7.15 8.33
C THR A 84 4.29 -6.72 9.54
N CYS A 85 4.87 -6.86 10.73
CA CYS A 85 4.25 -6.38 11.97
C CYS A 85 4.55 -4.89 12.15
N LEU A 86 3.79 -4.22 13.02
CA LEU A 86 4.15 -2.87 13.45
C LEU A 86 5.33 -2.94 14.42
N GLU A 87 6.40 -2.23 14.08
CA GLU A 87 7.53 -1.90 14.94
C GLU A 87 7.13 -0.69 15.81
N SER A 88 7.43 -0.77 17.11
CA SER A 88 7.00 0.15 18.17
C SER A 88 5.50 0.10 18.50
N PHE A 89 5.19 -0.38 19.72
CA PHE A 89 3.95 -0.03 20.40
C PHE A 89 3.89 1.49 20.59
N MET A 90 2.68 2.02 20.51
CA MET A 90 2.32 3.45 20.55
C MET A 90 3.30 4.29 21.37
N ASN A 91 3.96 5.26 20.72
CA ASN A 91 4.43 6.42 21.46
C ASN A 91 3.21 7.19 22.01
N ASP A 92 3.42 8.17 22.89
CA ASP A 92 2.34 8.96 23.54
C ASP A 92 1.39 9.67 22.54
N ILE A 93 1.72 9.64 21.25
CA ILE A 93 0.99 10.26 20.14
C ILE A 93 0.24 9.23 19.28
N GLY A 94 0.19 7.96 19.70
CA GLY A 94 -0.57 6.89 19.03
C GLY A 94 0.00 6.49 17.66
N GLN A 95 1.31 6.65 17.45
CA GLN A 95 1.96 6.35 16.18
C GLN A 95 2.75 5.05 16.25
N SER A 96 2.70 4.30 15.15
CA SER A 96 3.50 3.09 14.93
C SER A 96 4.01 3.07 13.50
N THR A 97 5.05 2.27 13.27
CA THR A 97 5.64 2.11 11.94
C THR A 97 5.72 0.66 11.55
N GLY A 98 5.69 0.34 10.27
CA GLY A 98 6.06 -0.97 9.79
C GLY A 98 6.97 -0.85 8.59
N VAL A 99 7.91 -1.78 8.47
CA VAL A 99 8.94 -1.74 7.43
C VAL A 99 8.87 -3.01 6.60
N PHE A 100 8.82 -2.85 5.29
CA PHE A 100 9.06 -3.93 4.34
C PHE A 100 10.49 -3.77 3.82
N LYS A 101 11.40 -4.63 4.27
CA LYS A 101 12.86 -4.41 4.11
C LYS A 101 13.42 -4.81 2.74
N SER A 102 12.77 -5.74 2.04
CA SER A 102 13.29 -6.29 0.78
C SER A 102 12.15 -6.86 -0.06
N ILE A 103 11.38 -5.97 -0.69
CA ILE A 103 10.36 -6.33 -1.68
C ILE A 103 10.88 -6.01 -3.07
N ALA A 104 10.50 -6.80 -4.08
CA ALA A 104 10.95 -6.60 -5.45
C ALA A 104 9.80 -6.75 -6.43
N ILE A 105 9.78 -5.92 -7.48
CA ILE A 105 8.77 -6.00 -8.54
C ILE A 105 9.41 -6.67 -9.76
N HIS A 106 8.92 -7.85 -10.13
CA HIS A 106 9.46 -8.67 -11.22
C HIS A 106 8.70 -8.53 -12.55
N LYS A 107 7.76 -7.59 -12.62
CA LYS A 107 7.00 -7.27 -13.83
C LYS A 107 7.36 -5.86 -14.28
N VAL A 108 7.70 -5.71 -15.56
CA VAL A 108 7.95 -4.40 -16.20
C VAL A 108 6.63 -3.67 -16.42
N GLY A 109 6.64 -2.34 -16.26
CA GLY A 109 5.47 -1.48 -16.43
C GLY A 109 5.30 -0.45 -15.31
N CYS A 110 4.13 0.19 -15.26
CA CYS A 110 3.81 1.22 -14.26
C CYS A 110 2.86 0.67 -13.20
N PHE A 111 3.23 0.76 -11.94
CA PHE A 111 2.47 0.16 -10.84
C PHE A 111 2.33 1.09 -9.65
N ARG A 112 1.44 0.74 -8.72
CA ARG A 112 1.37 1.31 -7.37
C ARG A 112 1.49 0.20 -6.34
N LEU A 113 2.07 0.52 -5.19
CA LEU A 113 2.03 -0.34 -4.02
C LEU A 113 0.81 0.02 -3.19
N ARG A 114 0.00 -0.99 -2.84
CA ARG A 114 -1.12 -0.85 -1.91
C ARG A 114 -0.79 -1.53 -0.60
N VAL A 115 -0.79 -0.76 0.47
CA VAL A 115 -0.62 -1.25 1.83
C VAL A 115 -1.98 -1.26 2.53
N LEU A 116 -2.29 -2.37 3.20
CA LEU A 116 -3.45 -2.54 4.03
C LEU A 116 -3.01 -2.73 5.48
N LEU A 117 -3.67 -2.02 6.40
CA LEU A 117 -3.59 -2.31 7.83
C LEU A 117 -4.69 -3.31 8.18
N ALA A 118 -4.28 -4.49 8.63
CA ALA A 118 -5.18 -5.49 9.17
C ALA A 118 -5.11 -5.50 10.70
N ALA A 119 -6.28 -5.65 11.32
CA ALA A 119 -6.43 -5.96 12.73
C ALA A 119 -6.98 -7.38 12.86
N SER A 120 -6.26 -8.22 13.59
CA SER A 120 -6.59 -9.62 13.84
C SER A 120 -6.92 -9.81 15.31
N SER A 121 -8.00 -10.52 15.60
CA SER A 121 -8.36 -11.04 16.93
C SER A 121 -8.62 -12.54 16.82
N TRP A 122 -8.90 -13.19 17.95
CA TRP A 122 -9.23 -14.62 18.02
C TRP A 122 -10.40 -15.06 17.11
N SER A 123 -11.30 -14.13 16.77
CA SER A 123 -12.53 -14.45 16.02
C SER A 123 -12.56 -13.89 14.60
N GLN A 124 -11.73 -12.90 14.27
CA GLN A 124 -11.79 -12.25 12.95
C GLN A 124 -10.53 -11.47 12.58
N THR A 125 -10.34 -11.32 11.27
CA THR A 125 -9.38 -10.38 10.68
C THR A 125 -10.15 -9.33 9.89
N THR A 126 -9.89 -8.06 10.16
CA THR A 126 -10.55 -6.93 9.49
C THR A 126 -9.53 -5.96 8.92
N VAL A 127 -9.80 -5.40 7.74
CA VAL A 127 -9.00 -4.30 7.18
C VAL A 127 -9.47 -3.00 7.81
N LYS A 128 -8.56 -2.28 8.45
CA LYS A 128 -8.84 -1.02 9.15
C LYS A 128 -8.52 0.20 8.32
N ALA A 129 -7.45 0.14 7.52
CA ALA A 129 -7.00 1.26 6.72
C ALA A 129 -6.27 0.78 5.46
N ARG A 130 -6.15 1.70 4.50
CA ARG A 130 -5.47 1.48 3.22
C ARG A 130 -4.69 2.73 2.82
N ALA A 131 -3.51 2.53 2.27
CA ALA A 131 -2.74 3.54 1.55
C ALA A 131 -2.27 2.98 0.20
N ASP A 132 -2.26 3.83 -0.82
CA ASP A 132 -1.64 3.54 -2.11
C ASP A 132 -0.43 4.47 -2.28
N SER A 133 0.64 3.98 -2.90
CA SER A 133 1.79 4.80 -3.27
C SER A 133 1.54 5.61 -4.53
N ASP A 134 2.45 6.53 -4.82
CA ASP A 134 2.64 7.06 -6.17
C ASP A 134 3.04 5.97 -7.17
N VAL A 135 3.00 6.33 -8.45
CA VAL A 135 3.34 5.40 -9.54
C VAL A 135 4.85 5.11 -9.52
N ILE A 136 5.17 3.83 -9.67
CA ILE A 136 6.51 3.29 -9.80
C ILE A 136 6.65 2.75 -11.22
N GLU A 137 7.64 3.23 -11.96
CA GLU A 137 8.01 2.66 -13.25
C GLU A 137 9.04 1.54 -13.04
N VAL A 138 8.73 0.34 -13.51
CA VAL A 138 9.64 -0.82 -13.44
C VAL A 138 10.20 -1.08 -14.83
N ILE A 139 11.52 -0.97 -14.96
CA ILE A 139 12.25 -1.11 -16.22
C ILE A 139 13.09 -2.39 -16.23
N GLU A 140 13.33 -2.97 -17.41
CA GLU A 140 14.13 -4.20 -17.53
C GLU A 140 15.58 -3.95 -17.10
N CYS A 141 16.16 -4.86 -16.33
CA CYS A 141 17.60 -4.83 -16.03
C CYS A 141 18.39 -4.85 -17.34
N LYS A 142 19.24 -3.84 -17.59
CA LYS A 142 20.22 -3.94 -18.67
C LYS A 142 21.18 -5.07 -18.32
N ASN A 143 21.14 -6.17 -19.07
CA ASN A 143 22.17 -7.21 -18.99
C ASN A 143 23.54 -6.53 -19.14
N VAL A 144 24.34 -6.54 -18.07
CA VAL A 144 25.77 -6.27 -18.17
C VAL A 144 26.33 -7.39 -19.03
N VAL A 145 26.54 -7.12 -20.32
CA VAL A 145 27.30 -8.01 -21.19
C VAL A 145 28.66 -8.16 -20.54
N ARG A 146 28.93 -9.30 -19.90
CA ARG A 146 30.29 -9.62 -19.46
C ARG A 146 31.14 -9.66 -20.73
N PRO A 147 32.22 -8.87 -20.84
CA PRO A 147 33.14 -9.05 -21.95
C PRO A 147 33.69 -10.47 -21.84
N THR A 148 33.34 -11.31 -22.81
CA THR A 148 33.97 -12.61 -23.02
C THR A 148 35.42 -12.31 -23.39
N LEU A 149 36.35 -12.45 -22.44
CA LEU A 149 37.77 -12.39 -22.79
C LEU A 149 38.06 -13.52 -23.79
N PRO A 150 38.75 -13.25 -24.90
CA PRO A 150 39.15 -14.31 -25.80
C PRO A 150 40.07 -15.27 -25.04
N LEU A 151 39.75 -16.56 -25.11
CA LEU A 151 40.66 -17.63 -24.71
C LEU A 151 41.85 -17.57 -25.68
N PHE A 152 43.04 -17.28 -25.15
CA PHE A 152 44.31 -17.47 -25.83
C PHE A 152 44.69 -18.95 -25.83
#